data_AF-A0A6S6SX94-F1
#
_entry.id   AF-A0A6S6SX94-F1
#
_cell.length_a   1.000
_cell.length_b   1.000
_cell.length_c   1.000
_cell.angle_alpha   90.00
_cell.angle_beta   90.00
_cell.angle_gamma   90.00
#
_symmetry.space_group_name_H-M   'P 1'
#
loop_
_entity.id
_entity.type
_entity.pdbx_description
1 polymer ?
#
loop_
_entity_poly.entity_id
_entity_poly.type
_entity_poly.pdbx_seq_one_letter_code
_entity_poly.pdbx_strand_id
1 'polypeptide(L)'
;MPSVSPEPRLKSETCEPKGSAPQQSEAVIEGSPPLKKGEQGGFDATETYICGNPPYLGSTWQSPSQKADLQAIFNGRTKSWKSLDYVAGWFMKAADYGVSTRTTAAFVSTNSICQGQQVPILWPLIFDTGAEIAFAYTSFKWANLAAHNAGVTVVVVGLSQHVGATRRLFTQDESGEEIVQETNNISPYLVPGANFTIAKTKQPISQVTLMHRGSGPVDGGHLFLNNSEREALLIDYPNAIKFIAPYSNSEEFINGKSRYCFWIHDEDSDEAITIPPLAGRLFAVKEMRQASRKKQTNELADFPHRFGEIRHKDSDTVLVVPRVSSENRAYLPVGLLTGNTIIGDRNFALYDAPLWNMALIASRLHWVWIGTVCVRMRTDFSYSNTLGWNTFPVPTLTTKNKTDLTRCAENILLAREAHFPATIADLYNPDNMPDNLRHAHEQNDEVLERIYIGRRFKNDTERLEKLFELYTKMTSEEASKS
;
A
#
# COMPACT_ATOMS: atom_id res chain seq x y z
N MET A 1 41.74 -28.02 62.59
CA MET A 1 42.74 -28.30 61.54
C MET A 1 42.47 -29.70 60.99
N PRO A 2 42.58 -29.95 59.67
CA PRO A 2 41.76 -29.36 58.60
C PRO A 2 41.17 -30.47 57.66
N SER A 3 40.12 -30.19 56.88
CA SER A 3 40.14 -30.06 55.39
C SER A 3 38.87 -30.76 54.86
N VAL A 4 38.17 -30.42 53.78
CA VAL A 4 38.21 -29.41 52.71
C VAL A 4 36.83 -29.47 52.02
N SER A 5 36.37 -28.34 51.46
CA SER A 5 35.14 -28.17 50.64
C SER A 5 35.05 -29.14 49.43
N PRO A 6 33.86 -29.24 48.80
CA PRO A 6 33.68 -28.47 47.57
C PRO A 6 32.29 -27.82 47.41
N GLU A 7 32.29 -26.64 46.80
CA GLU A 7 31.10 -25.95 46.25
C GLU A 7 30.39 -26.78 45.17
N PRO A 8 29.11 -26.47 44.88
CA PRO A 8 28.68 -26.38 43.50
C PRO A 8 28.01 -25.04 43.16
N ARG A 9 28.77 -24.26 42.38
CA ARG A 9 28.42 -23.53 41.14
C ARG A 9 26.96 -23.08 40.94
N LEU A 10 26.84 -21.77 40.70
CA LEU A 10 25.73 -21.14 39.99
C LEU A 10 25.34 -21.97 38.74
N LYS A 11 24.07 -22.37 38.66
CA LYS A 11 23.40 -22.65 37.40
C LYS A 11 22.50 -21.47 37.08
N SER A 12 22.76 -20.86 35.93
CA SER A 12 21.84 -19.97 35.23
C SER A 12 20.61 -20.78 34.84
N GLU A 13 19.50 -20.58 35.54
CA GLU A 13 18.19 -21.10 35.11
C GLU A 13 17.63 -20.17 34.04
N THR A 14 17.82 -20.59 32.79
CA THR A 14 16.95 -20.25 31.67
C THR A 14 15.51 -20.60 32.03
N CYS A 15 14.63 -19.60 32.03
CA CYS A 15 13.20 -19.78 32.26
C CYS A 15 12.59 -20.52 31.05
N GLU A 16 12.28 -21.81 31.23
CA GLU A 16 11.51 -22.60 30.24
C GLU A 16 10.01 -22.26 30.33
N PRO A 17 9.31 -22.07 29.19
CA PRO A 17 7.87 -21.81 29.22
C PRO A 17 7.11 -23.11 29.45
N LYS A 18 6.54 -23.28 30.65
CA LYS A 18 5.52 -24.31 30.89
C LYS A 18 4.22 -23.91 30.18
N GLY A 19 3.90 -24.64 29.12
CA GLY A 19 2.64 -24.53 28.40
C GLY A 19 1.45 -24.87 29.28
N SER A 20 0.49 -23.94 29.35
CA SER A 20 -0.91 -24.25 29.59
C SER A 20 -1.71 -23.63 28.45
N ALA A 21 -2.63 -24.41 27.88
CA ALA A 21 -3.44 -24.02 26.74
C ALA A 21 -4.28 -22.78 27.08
N PRO A 22 -4.46 -21.81 26.15
CA PRO A 22 -5.31 -20.66 26.41
C PRO A 22 -6.77 -21.10 26.45
N GLN A 23 -7.43 -20.86 27.58
CA GLN A 23 -8.88 -20.67 27.60
C GLN A 23 -9.21 -19.54 26.62
N GLN A 24 -10.17 -19.78 25.71
CA GLN A 24 -10.76 -18.71 24.91
C GLN A 24 -11.44 -17.71 25.84
N SER A 25 -10.72 -16.64 26.16
CA SER A 25 -11.29 -15.40 26.68
C SER A 25 -11.33 -14.41 25.53
N GLU A 26 -12.45 -13.70 25.39
CA GLU A 26 -12.51 -12.55 24.49
C GLU A 26 -11.44 -11.54 24.94
N ALA A 27 -10.50 -11.21 24.05
CA ALA A 27 -9.47 -10.21 24.34
C ALA A 27 -10.11 -8.81 24.40
N VAL A 28 -10.53 -8.41 25.59
CA VAL A 28 -11.07 -7.08 25.90
C VAL A 28 -9.92 -6.12 26.19
N ILE A 29 -10.00 -4.89 25.68
CA ILE A 29 -9.06 -3.82 26.04
C ILE A 29 -9.40 -3.28 27.44
N GLU A 30 -9.15 -4.06 28.50
CA GLU A 30 -9.52 -3.68 29.86
C GLU A 30 -8.80 -2.40 30.34
N GLY A 31 -9.55 -1.56 31.07
CA GLY A 31 -9.01 -0.38 31.76
C GLY A 31 -8.07 -0.80 32.88
N SER A 32 -6.99 -0.02 33.08
CA SER A 32 -6.03 -0.26 34.16
C SER A 32 -6.74 -0.41 35.51
N PRO A 33 -6.37 -1.40 36.35
CA PRO A 33 -6.97 -1.54 37.67
C PRO A 33 -6.61 -0.32 38.54
N PRO A 34 -7.52 0.16 39.40
CA PRO A 34 -7.21 1.26 40.30
C PRO A 34 -6.13 0.82 41.31
N LEU A 35 -5.06 1.61 41.40
CA LEU A 35 -3.97 1.43 42.36
C LEU A 35 -4.53 1.46 43.79
N LYS A 36 -4.45 0.33 44.51
CA LYS A 36 -4.61 0.31 45.97
C LYS A 36 -3.39 0.98 46.59
N LYS A 37 -3.59 2.07 47.34
CA LYS A 37 -2.58 2.67 48.21
C LYS A 37 -2.22 1.66 49.30
N GLY A 38 -1.02 1.09 49.21
CA GLY A 38 -0.40 0.26 50.25
C GLY A 38 1.05 0.72 50.47
N GLU A 39 1.28 1.24 51.67
CA GLU A 39 2.52 1.38 52.44
C GLU A 39 3.82 1.88 51.76
N GLN A 40 4.31 3.01 52.30
CA GLN A 40 5.60 3.62 52.03
C GLN A 40 6.75 2.74 52.54
N GLY A 41 7.25 1.86 51.69
CA GLY A 41 8.59 1.27 51.78
C GLY A 41 9.39 1.70 50.53
N GLY A 42 10.66 2.06 50.69
CA GLY A 42 11.50 2.50 49.58
C GLY A 42 11.59 1.43 48.49
N PHE A 43 10.89 1.63 47.37
CA PHE A 43 11.01 0.79 46.19
C PHE A 43 12.13 1.32 45.31
N ASP A 44 13.16 0.50 45.10
CA ASP A 44 13.97 0.58 43.88
C ASP A 44 13.02 0.71 42.69
N ALA A 45 13.33 1.64 41.77
CA ALA A 45 12.47 1.98 40.65
C ALA A 45 12.04 0.72 39.88
N THR A 46 10.80 0.27 40.07
CA THR A 46 10.28 -0.95 39.47
C THR A 46 10.09 -0.71 37.97
N GLU A 47 10.76 -1.52 37.14
CA GLU A 47 10.65 -1.45 35.69
C GLU A 47 9.58 -2.43 35.20
N THR A 48 8.64 -1.93 34.39
CA THR A 48 7.54 -2.75 33.86
C THR A 48 7.83 -3.18 32.42
N TYR A 49 7.63 -4.46 32.13
CA TYR A 49 7.73 -5.01 30.77
C TYR A 49 6.36 -5.52 30.33
N ILE A 50 5.89 -5.07 29.17
CA ILE A 50 4.61 -5.49 28.59
C ILE A 50 4.92 -6.21 27.27
N CYS A 51 4.60 -7.49 27.16
CA CYS A 51 4.76 -8.22 25.89
C CYS A 51 3.48 -8.95 25.53
N GLY A 52 3.21 -9.09 24.23
CA GLY A 52 2.05 -9.83 23.79
C GLY A 52 1.84 -9.86 22.28
N ASN A 53 0.88 -10.68 21.89
CA ASN A 53 0.36 -10.76 20.53
C ASN A 53 -1.12 -10.31 20.51
N PRO A 54 -1.38 -8.99 20.64
CA PRO A 54 -2.74 -8.45 20.62
C PRO A 54 -3.48 -8.77 19.31
N PRO A 55 -4.82 -8.84 19.32
CA PRO A 55 -5.61 -9.15 18.12
C PRO A 55 -5.51 -8.05 17.06
N TYR A 56 -5.30 -8.44 15.80
CA TYR A 56 -5.28 -7.56 14.63
C TYR A 56 -6.55 -7.74 13.80
N LEU A 57 -7.29 -6.64 13.62
CA LEU A 57 -8.49 -6.57 12.80
C LEU A 57 -8.57 -5.20 12.13
N GLY A 58 -8.49 -5.19 10.80
CA GLY A 58 -8.68 -3.99 10.01
C GLY A 58 -10.09 -3.39 10.19
N SER A 59 -10.19 -2.07 10.02
CA SER A 59 -11.40 -1.25 10.27
C SER A 59 -12.74 -1.77 9.72
N THR A 60 -12.70 -2.47 8.59
CA THR A 60 -13.89 -3.08 7.96
C THR A 60 -14.44 -4.27 8.74
N TRP A 61 -13.57 -5.04 9.40
CA TRP A 61 -13.90 -6.32 10.04
C TRP A 61 -14.13 -6.22 11.55
N GLN A 62 -13.88 -5.06 12.14
CA GLN A 62 -14.08 -4.82 13.57
C GLN A 62 -15.55 -4.87 13.96
N SER A 63 -15.84 -5.53 15.08
CA SER A 63 -17.16 -5.53 15.71
C SER A 63 -17.55 -4.14 16.23
N PRO A 64 -18.84 -3.88 16.52
CA PRO A 64 -19.25 -2.62 17.16
C PRO A 64 -18.56 -2.35 18.50
N SER A 65 -18.32 -3.38 19.32
CA SER A 65 -17.61 -3.24 20.61
C SER A 65 -16.14 -2.86 20.40
N GLN A 66 -15.43 -3.52 19.49
CA GLN A 66 -14.05 -3.18 19.15
C GLN A 66 -13.92 -1.74 18.61
N LYS A 67 -14.90 -1.28 17.84
CA LYS A 67 -14.97 0.12 17.41
C LYS A 67 -15.21 1.09 18.57
N ALA A 68 -16.03 0.71 19.55
CA ALA A 68 -16.25 1.51 20.75
C ALA A 68 -14.97 1.59 21.61
N ASP A 69 -14.19 0.52 21.71
CA ASP A 69 -12.90 0.53 22.42
C ASP A 69 -11.90 1.49 21.77
N LEU A 70 -11.74 1.40 20.44
CA LEU A 70 -10.90 2.36 19.70
C LEU A 70 -11.43 3.79 19.84
N GLN A 71 -12.75 3.98 19.83
CA GLN A 71 -13.34 5.28 20.08
C GLN A 71 -12.93 5.81 21.46
N ALA A 72 -13.03 4.99 22.51
CA ALA A 72 -12.67 5.41 23.86
C ALA A 72 -11.20 5.85 23.98
N ILE A 73 -10.30 5.19 23.24
CA ILE A 73 -8.86 5.48 23.26
C ILE A 73 -8.51 6.73 22.41
N PHE A 74 -9.09 6.85 21.22
CA PHE A 74 -8.68 7.84 20.22
C PHE A 74 -9.62 9.04 20.06
N ASN A 75 -10.81 9.01 20.67
CA ASN A 75 -11.72 10.15 20.65
C ASN A 75 -11.03 11.37 21.30
N GLY A 76 -11.11 12.52 20.64
CA GLY A 76 -10.39 13.73 21.04
C GLY A 76 -8.93 13.79 20.56
N ARG A 77 -8.31 12.68 20.15
CA ARG A 77 -6.93 12.65 19.62
C ARG A 77 -6.86 12.86 18.10
N THR A 78 -7.74 12.20 17.35
CA THR A 78 -7.79 12.33 15.89
C THR A 78 -9.20 12.08 15.36
N LYS A 79 -9.56 12.65 14.21
CA LYS A 79 -10.85 12.36 13.53
C LYS A 79 -10.79 11.09 12.67
N SER A 80 -9.58 10.61 12.36
CA SER A 80 -9.33 9.51 11.42
C SER A 80 -9.19 8.15 12.10
N TRP A 81 -9.46 8.05 13.41
CA TRP A 81 -9.24 6.82 14.20
C TRP A 81 -10.03 5.62 13.67
N LYS A 82 -11.16 5.84 13.00
CA LYS A 82 -12.01 4.77 12.44
C LYS A 82 -11.30 3.91 11.39
N SER A 83 -10.19 4.39 10.83
CA SER A 83 -9.37 3.63 9.88
C SER A 83 -8.29 2.79 10.55
N LEU A 84 -8.02 2.98 11.84
CA LEU A 84 -6.98 2.27 12.57
C LEU A 84 -7.31 0.79 12.69
N ASP A 85 -6.27 -0.05 12.66
CA ASP A 85 -6.39 -1.47 13.01
C ASP A 85 -6.66 -1.58 14.51
N TYR A 86 -7.38 -2.63 14.92
CA TYR A 86 -7.72 -2.84 16.32
C TYR A 86 -6.47 -2.91 17.21
N VAL A 87 -5.38 -3.49 16.71
CA VAL A 87 -4.10 -3.57 17.43
C VAL A 87 -3.51 -2.20 17.78
N ALA A 88 -3.85 -1.14 17.05
CA ALA A 88 -3.37 0.22 17.34
C ALA A 88 -3.77 0.71 18.74
N GLY A 89 -4.88 0.21 19.29
CA GLY A 89 -5.31 0.52 20.66
C GLY A 89 -4.30 0.10 21.73
N TRP A 90 -3.65 -1.05 21.56
CA TRP A 90 -2.61 -1.52 22.49
C TRP A 90 -1.35 -0.66 22.44
N PHE A 91 -0.94 -0.24 21.24
CA PHE A 91 0.20 0.65 21.06
C PHE A 91 -0.03 1.99 21.75
N MET A 92 -1.21 2.59 21.56
CA MET A 92 -1.56 3.86 22.20
C MET A 92 -1.68 3.71 23.73
N LYS A 93 -2.32 2.64 24.22
CA LYS A 93 -2.39 2.37 25.68
C LYS A 93 -1.02 2.18 26.31
N ALA A 94 -0.12 1.44 25.65
CA ALA A 94 1.25 1.26 26.14
C ALA A 94 2.01 2.60 26.16
N ALA A 95 1.84 3.43 25.14
CA ALA A 95 2.41 4.77 25.09
C ALA A 95 1.86 5.69 26.18
N ASP A 96 0.56 5.65 26.46
CA ASP A 96 -0.07 6.41 27.57
C ASP A 96 0.41 5.91 28.94
N TYR A 97 0.51 4.60 29.14
CA TYR A 97 1.00 4.01 30.38
C TYR A 97 2.47 4.37 30.65
N GLY A 98 3.28 4.41 29.59
CA GLY A 98 4.69 4.80 29.63
C GLY A 98 4.94 6.22 30.14
N VAL A 99 3.96 7.13 30.02
CA VAL A 99 4.07 8.53 30.51
C VAL A 99 4.22 8.58 32.03
N SER A 100 3.57 7.65 32.75
CA SER A 100 3.53 7.67 34.22
C SER A 100 4.41 6.59 34.85
N THR A 101 4.82 5.59 34.07
CA THR A 101 5.52 4.41 34.58
C THR A 101 6.68 4.05 33.67
N ARG A 102 7.87 3.81 34.26
CA ARG A 102 9.04 3.31 33.53
C ARG A 102 8.73 1.94 32.90
N THR A 103 8.42 1.95 31.61
CA THR A 103 7.87 0.80 30.89
C THR A 103 8.53 0.61 29.55
N THR A 104 8.76 -0.65 29.19
CA THR A 104 9.04 -1.06 27.81
C THR A 104 7.98 -2.06 27.37
N ALA A 105 7.30 -1.76 26.27
CA ALA A 105 6.29 -2.64 25.68
C ALA A 105 6.81 -3.24 24.37
N ALA A 106 6.47 -4.48 24.04
CA ALA A 106 6.80 -5.12 22.78
C ALA A 106 5.60 -5.94 22.27
N PHE A 107 5.09 -5.60 21.10
CA PHE A 107 3.93 -6.28 20.52
C PHE A 107 4.25 -6.90 19.17
N VAL A 108 3.78 -8.12 18.98
CA VAL A 108 3.56 -8.68 17.65
C VAL A 108 2.34 -7.99 17.05
N SER A 109 2.43 -7.58 15.78
CA SER A 109 1.35 -6.86 15.10
C SER A 109 1.34 -7.16 13.61
N THR A 110 0.21 -6.88 12.94
CA THR A 110 0.21 -6.77 11.48
C THR A 110 1.18 -5.68 11.04
N ASN A 111 1.96 -5.94 9.98
CA ASN A 111 2.85 -4.92 9.41
C ASN A 111 2.14 -3.65 8.93
N SER A 112 0.82 -3.68 8.78
CA SER A 112 0.04 -2.53 8.37
C SER A 112 0.15 -1.34 9.32
N ILE A 113 0.42 -1.54 10.62
CA ILE A 113 0.62 -0.40 11.57
C ILE A 113 1.84 0.45 11.21
N CYS A 114 2.79 -0.11 10.47
CA CYS A 114 4.01 0.55 10.00
C CYS A 114 3.99 0.81 8.49
N GLN A 115 2.82 0.70 7.84
CA GLN A 115 2.64 0.90 6.40
C GLN A 115 1.40 1.73 6.08
N GLY A 116 1.38 2.32 4.88
CA GLY A 116 0.18 2.90 4.31
C GLY A 116 -0.50 3.96 5.18
N GLN A 117 -1.83 3.88 5.26
CA GLN A 117 -2.66 4.89 5.93
C GLN A 117 -2.60 4.85 7.47
N GLN A 118 -2.18 3.73 8.08
CA GLN A 118 -2.09 3.65 9.55
C GLN A 118 -1.03 4.64 10.07
N VAL A 119 0.10 4.74 9.36
CA VAL A 119 1.27 5.47 9.84
C VAL A 119 1.00 6.95 10.15
N PRO A 120 0.46 7.75 9.21
CA PRO A 120 0.18 9.17 9.46
C PRO A 120 -0.95 9.41 10.47
N ILE A 121 -1.67 8.36 10.93
CA ILE A 121 -2.74 8.49 11.93
C ILE A 121 -2.22 8.10 13.31
N LEU A 122 -1.53 6.96 13.43
CA LEU A 122 -1.16 6.36 14.70
C LEU A 122 0.14 6.94 15.28
N TRP A 123 1.21 6.95 14.49
CA TRP A 123 2.55 7.20 15.01
C TRP A 123 2.78 8.62 15.52
N PRO A 124 2.24 9.69 14.90
CA PRO A 124 2.29 11.01 15.51
C PRO A 124 1.73 11.03 16.93
N LEU A 125 0.59 10.36 17.16
CA LEU A 125 -0.04 10.30 18.49
C LEU A 125 0.80 9.55 19.53
N ILE A 126 1.51 8.50 19.11
CA ILE A 126 2.42 7.73 19.98
C ILE A 126 3.66 8.57 20.31
N PHE A 127 4.29 9.17 19.31
CA PHE A 127 5.50 9.96 19.50
C PHE A 127 5.24 11.24 20.31
N ASP A 128 4.04 11.82 20.21
CA ASP A 128 3.62 12.97 21.03
C ASP A 128 3.58 12.65 22.54
N THR A 129 3.53 11.37 22.94
CA THR A 129 3.66 11.00 24.37
C THR A 129 5.11 10.98 24.86
N GLY A 130 6.08 11.11 23.96
CA GLY A 130 7.51 10.88 24.23
C GLY A 130 7.93 9.41 24.09
N ALA A 131 7.04 8.52 23.68
CA ALA A 131 7.40 7.14 23.36
C ALA A 131 8.23 7.09 22.06
N GLU A 132 9.20 6.18 22.01
CA GLU A 132 10.06 5.92 20.86
C GLU A 132 10.15 4.42 20.58
N ILE A 133 10.53 4.06 19.36
CA ILE A 133 10.77 2.65 18.99
C ILE A 133 12.14 2.23 19.52
N ALA A 134 12.15 1.33 20.51
CA ALA A 134 13.37 0.84 21.17
C ALA A 134 14.10 -0.24 20.35
N PHE A 135 13.32 -1.11 19.70
CA PHE A 135 13.81 -2.10 18.75
C PHE A 135 12.64 -2.54 17.85
N ALA A 136 12.93 -3.14 16.70
CA ALA A 136 11.87 -3.72 15.88
C ALA A 136 12.37 -4.91 15.07
N TYR A 137 11.47 -5.87 14.84
CA TYR A 137 11.58 -6.86 13.77
C TYR A 137 10.72 -6.38 12.61
N THR A 138 11.33 -6.23 11.43
CA THR A 138 10.60 -5.87 10.21
C THR A 138 9.67 -7.00 9.75
N SER A 139 8.99 -6.82 8.63
CA SER A 139 8.02 -7.81 8.13
C SER A 139 8.65 -9.20 7.95
N PHE A 140 8.07 -10.22 8.60
CA PHE A 140 8.39 -11.64 8.37
C PHE A 140 7.12 -12.48 8.36
N LYS A 141 7.17 -13.65 7.72
CA LYS A 141 6.03 -14.58 7.69
C LYS A 141 5.95 -15.33 9.01
N TRP A 142 4.82 -15.20 9.70
CA TRP A 142 4.55 -15.98 10.90
C TRP A 142 4.18 -17.41 10.53
N ALA A 143 4.96 -18.39 10.98
CA ALA A 143 4.66 -19.81 10.87
C ALA A 143 4.41 -20.38 12.27
N ASN A 144 3.18 -20.85 12.54
CA ASN A 144 2.91 -21.66 13.73
C ASN A 144 2.93 -23.14 13.35
N LEU A 145 3.32 -24.00 14.27
CA LEU A 145 3.29 -25.47 14.14
C LEU A 145 1.86 -26.08 14.06
N ALA A 146 0.82 -25.27 13.81
CA ALA A 146 -0.58 -25.71 13.77
C ALA A 146 -1.05 -25.95 12.31
N ALA A 147 -1.88 -26.98 12.12
CA ALA A 147 -2.20 -27.62 10.83
C ALA A 147 -2.87 -26.76 9.73
N HIS A 148 -3.16 -25.47 9.98
CA HIS A 148 -3.77 -24.56 9.02
C HIS A 148 -2.98 -23.26 8.91
N ASN A 149 -1.78 -23.37 8.34
CA ASN A 149 -0.83 -22.31 8.03
C ASN A 149 -1.39 -21.28 7.04
N ALA A 150 -2.22 -20.36 7.52
CA ALA A 150 -2.37 -19.06 6.87
C ALA A 150 -1.20 -18.18 7.33
N GLY A 151 -0.12 -18.14 6.54
CA GLY A 151 1.02 -17.28 6.84
C GLY A 151 0.59 -15.81 6.87
N VAL A 152 0.56 -15.21 8.05
CA VAL A 152 0.33 -13.77 8.22
C VAL A 152 1.69 -13.10 8.30
N THR A 153 1.91 -12.05 7.52
CA THR A 153 3.10 -11.23 7.64
C THR A 153 2.94 -10.30 8.84
N VAL A 154 3.86 -10.40 9.79
CA VAL A 154 3.83 -9.63 11.04
C VAL A 154 5.11 -8.81 11.21
N VAL A 155 5.04 -7.87 12.14
CA VAL A 155 6.19 -7.14 12.70
C VAL A 155 6.22 -7.33 14.20
N VAL A 156 7.37 -7.11 14.82
CA VAL A 156 7.47 -6.94 16.28
C VAL A 156 8.01 -5.55 16.55
N VAL A 157 7.34 -4.78 17.40
CA VAL A 157 7.74 -3.40 17.68
C VAL A 157 7.83 -3.17 19.17
N GLY A 158 9.03 -2.80 19.63
CA GLY A 158 9.31 -2.40 20.99
C GLY A 158 9.15 -0.88 21.17
N LEU A 159 8.35 -0.45 22.13
CA LEU A 159 8.11 0.95 22.50
C LEU A 159 8.61 1.24 23.91
N SER A 160 9.26 2.37 24.10
CA SER A 160 9.66 2.86 25.44
C SER A 160 9.85 4.37 25.43
N GLN A 161 9.72 5.02 26.59
CA GLN A 161 10.13 6.42 26.78
C GLN A 161 11.59 6.56 27.24
N HIS A 162 12.25 5.43 27.52
CA HIS A 162 13.61 5.37 28.05
C HIS A 162 14.51 4.57 27.11
N VAL A 163 14.59 5.00 25.86
CA VAL A 163 15.38 4.32 24.84
C VAL A 163 16.86 4.70 24.95
N GLY A 164 17.75 3.72 24.81
CA GLY A 164 19.19 3.97 24.73
C GLY A 164 19.60 4.70 23.44
N ALA A 165 20.85 5.14 23.38
CA ALA A 165 21.40 5.80 22.19
C ALA A 165 21.42 4.87 20.96
N THR A 166 21.59 3.57 21.18
CA THR A 166 21.62 2.55 20.14
C THR A 166 20.35 1.69 20.19
N ARG A 167 19.69 1.55 19.04
CA ARG A 167 18.51 0.70 18.81
C ARG A 167 18.86 -0.40 17.84
N ARG A 168 18.16 -1.53 17.94
CA ARG A 168 18.36 -2.68 17.06
C ARG A 168 17.16 -2.89 16.15
N LEU A 169 17.43 -2.95 14.86
CA LEU A 169 16.47 -3.31 13.82
C LEU A 169 16.85 -4.69 13.29
N PHE A 170 15.92 -5.63 13.40
CA PHE A 170 16.07 -7.01 12.95
C PHE A 170 15.34 -7.17 11.61
N THR A 171 16.05 -7.65 10.61
CA THR A 171 15.54 -7.91 9.25
C THR A 171 15.83 -9.35 8.86
N GLN A 172 15.04 -9.92 7.95
CA GLN A 172 15.36 -11.21 7.34
C GLN A 172 15.85 -10.98 5.91
N ASP A 173 16.92 -11.67 5.53
CA ASP A 173 17.38 -11.68 4.14
C ASP A 173 16.56 -12.65 3.27
N GLU A 174 16.93 -12.78 2.00
CA GLU A 174 16.24 -13.67 1.05
C GLU A 174 16.33 -15.16 1.45
N SER A 175 17.33 -15.54 2.25
CA SER A 175 17.50 -16.90 2.79
C SER A 175 16.73 -17.14 4.10
N GLY A 176 16.17 -16.07 4.68
CA GLY A 176 15.49 -16.08 5.98
C GLY A 176 16.45 -15.93 7.16
N GLU A 177 17.73 -15.66 6.92
CA GLU A 177 18.70 -15.38 7.98
C GLU A 177 18.46 -13.99 8.57
N GLU A 178 18.60 -13.89 9.90
CA GLU A 178 18.41 -12.65 10.63
C GLU A 178 19.64 -11.74 10.50
N ILE A 179 19.41 -10.53 10.00
CA ILE A 179 20.39 -9.44 9.94
C ILE A 179 20.01 -8.40 10.99
N VAL A 180 20.96 -8.07 11.86
CA VAL A 180 20.82 -7.03 12.89
C VAL A 180 21.54 -5.77 12.46
N GLN A 181 20.82 -4.65 12.45
CA GLN A 181 21.36 -3.32 12.21
C GLN A 181 21.23 -2.46 13.47
N GLU A 182 22.31 -1.78 13.83
CA GLU A 182 22.32 -0.76 14.89
C GLU A 182 22.05 0.62 14.30
N THR A 183 21.16 1.39 14.94
CA THR A 183 20.79 2.74 14.51
C THR A 183 20.47 3.63 15.71
N ASN A 184 20.61 4.94 15.55
CA ASN A 184 20.25 5.93 16.57
C ASN A 184 18.74 6.20 16.63
N ASN A 185 17.99 5.88 15.55
CA ASN A 185 16.53 5.96 15.54
C ASN A 185 15.92 4.93 14.58
N ILE A 186 14.73 4.46 14.92
CA ILE A 186 13.88 3.63 14.07
C ILE A 186 12.61 4.43 13.78
N SER A 187 12.38 4.72 12.50
CA SER A 187 11.22 5.47 12.02
C SER A 187 9.92 4.65 12.15
N PRO A 188 8.74 5.28 12.02
CA PRO A 188 7.46 4.56 12.06
C PRO A 188 7.24 3.59 10.88
N TYR A 189 8.11 3.62 9.87
CA TYR A 189 8.15 2.68 8.75
C TYR A 189 9.12 1.51 8.97
N LEU A 190 9.67 1.38 10.19
CA LEU A 190 10.65 0.37 10.58
C LEU A 190 11.93 0.40 9.74
N VAL A 191 12.40 1.61 9.44
CA VAL A 191 13.70 1.84 8.81
C VAL A 191 14.54 2.80 9.65
N PRO A 192 15.87 2.73 9.58
CA PRO A 192 16.76 3.69 10.20
C PRO A 192 16.49 5.11 9.68
N GLY A 193 16.39 6.08 10.58
CA GLY A 193 16.22 7.49 10.20
C GLY A 193 15.18 8.21 11.03
N ALA A 194 14.79 9.42 10.61
CA ALA A 194 13.93 10.33 11.37
C ALA A 194 12.46 9.86 11.46
N ASN A 195 11.74 10.41 12.46
CA ASN A 195 10.31 10.21 12.63
C ASN A 195 9.53 11.20 11.76
N PHE A 196 9.33 10.86 10.48
CA PHE A 196 8.43 11.59 9.58
C PHE A 196 7.30 10.68 9.11
N THR A 197 6.26 11.30 8.54
CA THR A 197 5.15 10.59 7.91
C THR A 197 4.95 11.09 6.49
N ILE A 198 4.67 10.19 5.56
CA ILE A 198 4.35 10.54 4.18
C ILE A 198 2.93 11.10 4.11
N ALA A 199 2.81 12.37 3.73
CA ALA A 199 1.54 13.03 3.54
C ALA A 199 1.01 12.85 2.11
N LYS A 200 -0.32 12.79 1.97
CA LYS A 200 -0.99 12.81 0.66
C LYS A 200 -0.74 14.13 -0.04
N THR A 201 -0.36 14.07 -1.32
CA THR A 201 -0.29 15.26 -2.18
C THR A 201 -1.06 15.06 -3.48
N LYS A 202 -1.66 16.14 -3.98
CA LYS A 202 -2.39 16.16 -5.25
C LYS A 202 -1.47 16.29 -6.46
N GLN A 203 -0.27 16.84 -6.28
CA GLN A 203 0.72 17.04 -7.33
C GLN A 203 2.00 16.25 -7.00
N PRO A 204 2.71 15.73 -8.01
CA PRO A 204 3.98 15.08 -7.79
C PRO A 204 5.02 16.03 -7.17
N ILE A 205 5.74 15.55 -6.15
CA ILE A 205 6.91 16.26 -5.57
C ILE A 205 8.12 16.22 -6.51
N SER A 206 8.11 15.28 -7.46
CA SER A 206 9.15 15.03 -8.45
C SER A 206 8.72 15.54 -9.83
N GLN A 207 9.69 15.77 -10.73
CA GLN A 207 9.42 16.18 -12.12
C GLN A 207 8.94 14.99 -12.99
N VAL A 208 7.79 14.43 -12.64
CA VAL A 208 7.13 13.29 -13.31
C VAL A 208 5.76 13.69 -13.86
N THR A 209 5.22 12.92 -14.81
CA THR A 209 3.89 13.22 -15.37
C THR A 209 2.81 13.03 -14.32
N LEU A 210 1.82 13.93 -14.28
CA LEU A 210 0.69 13.80 -13.36
C LEU A 210 -0.15 12.56 -13.68
N MET A 211 -0.45 11.77 -12.65
CA MET A 211 -1.24 10.56 -12.76
C MET A 211 -2.69 10.79 -12.32
N HIS A 212 -3.63 10.34 -13.15
CA HIS A 212 -5.07 10.48 -12.93
C HIS A 212 -5.69 9.11 -12.57
N ARG A 213 -6.72 9.10 -11.72
CA ARG A 213 -7.60 7.93 -11.60
C ARG A 213 -8.43 7.82 -12.89
N GLY A 214 -8.71 6.61 -13.35
CA GLY A 214 -9.60 6.38 -14.48
C GLY A 214 -11.07 6.77 -14.22
N SER A 215 -11.87 6.72 -15.28
CA SER A 215 -13.28 7.10 -15.29
C SER A 215 -14.17 6.06 -14.59
N GLY A 216 -15.09 6.53 -13.75
CA GLY A 216 -16.03 5.69 -13.00
C GLY A 216 -17.42 5.67 -13.64
N PRO A 217 -17.97 4.50 -14.03
CA PRO A 217 -19.18 4.45 -14.86
C PRO A 217 -20.48 4.73 -14.09
N VAL A 218 -20.65 4.17 -12.88
CA VAL A 218 -21.90 4.26 -12.08
C VAL A 218 -23.14 3.91 -12.92
N ASP A 219 -23.10 2.76 -13.59
CA ASP A 219 -23.99 2.42 -14.70
C ASP A 219 -24.71 1.06 -14.53
N GLY A 220 -24.42 0.32 -13.45
CA GLY A 220 -24.98 -1.02 -13.24
C GLY A 220 -24.46 -2.08 -14.21
N GLY A 221 -23.39 -1.77 -14.96
CA GLY A 221 -22.85 -2.63 -16.02
C GLY A 221 -23.51 -2.44 -17.40
N HIS A 222 -24.49 -1.55 -17.53
CA HIS A 222 -25.26 -1.39 -18.76
C HIS A 222 -24.49 -0.66 -19.88
N LEU A 223 -23.41 0.07 -19.58
CA LEU A 223 -22.62 0.80 -20.57
C LEU A 223 -21.46 -0.01 -21.16
N PHE A 224 -21.40 -1.33 -20.93
CA PHE A 224 -20.29 -2.18 -21.39
C PHE A 224 -20.71 -3.24 -22.39
N LEU A 225 -19.78 -3.59 -23.28
CA LEU A 225 -19.90 -4.65 -24.26
C LEU A 225 -18.66 -5.56 -24.18
N ASN A 226 -18.87 -6.85 -24.33
CA ASN A 226 -17.80 -7.76 -24.77
C ASN A 226 -17.63 -7.70 -26.30
N ASN A 227 -16.63 -8.42 -26.82
CA ASN A 227 -16.35 -8.39 -28.27
C ASN A 227 -17.51 -8.90 -29.13
N SER A 228 -18.16 -9.99 -28.73
CA SER A 228 -19.29 -10.56 -29.47
C SER A 228 -20.53 -9.66 -29.44
N GLU A 229 -20.81 -8.99 -28.30
CA GLU A 229 -21.90 -8.01 -28.20
C GLU A 229 -21.64 -6.79 -29.08
N ARG A 230 -20.38 -6.32 -29.15
CA ARG A 230 -19.97 -5.24 -30.05
C ARG A 230 -20.16 -5.64 -31.51
N GLU A 231 -19.67 -6.81 -31.90
CA GLU A 231 -19.78 -7.29 -33.29
C GLU A 231 -21.24 -7.44 -33.71
N ALA A 232 -22.08 -8.05 -32.87
CA ALA A 232 -23.52 -8.17 -33.14
C ALA A 232 -24.20 -6.80 -33.31
N LEU A 233 -23.90 -5.84 -32.44
CA LEU A 233 -24.44 -4.48 -32.53
C LEU A 233 -24.05 -3.79 -33.84
N LEU A 234 -22.81 -3.95 -34.28
CA LEU A 234 -22.28 -3.27 -35.47
C LEU A 234 -22.75 -3.89 -36.79
N ILE A 235 -23.21 -5.14 -36.77
CA ILE A 235 -23.87 -5.77 -37.94
C ILE A 235 -25.20 -5.06 -38.23
N ASP A 236 -26.02 -4.87 -37.20
CA ASP A 236 -27.36 -4.30 -37.34
C ASP A 236 -27.35 -2.75 -37.36
N TYR A 237 -26.39 -2.13 -36.65
CA TYR A 237 -26.26 -0.68 -36.51
C TYR A 237 -24.82 -0.22 -36.73
N PRO A 238 -24.32 -0.19 -37.98
CA PRO A 238 -22.93 0.17 -38.28
C PRO A 238 -22.54 1.58 -37.80
N ASN A 239 -23.48 2.53 -37.79
CA ASN A 239 -23.27 3.89 -37.30
C ASN A 239 -23.03 3.95 -35.78
N ALA A 240 -23.36 2.89 -35.03
CA ALA A 240 -23.10 2.83 -33.59
C ALA A 240 -21.60 2.85 -33.24
N ILE A 241 -20.71 2.59 -34.21
CA ILE A 241 -19.26 2.56 -34.00
C ILE A 241 -18.71 3.84 -33.35
N LYS A 242 -19.29 5.00 -33.68
CA LYS A 242 -18.84 6.29 -33.12
C LYS A 242 -19.07 6.43 -31.62
N PHE A 243 -19.97 5.60 -31.06
CA PHE A 243 -20.30 5.58 -29.64
C PHE A 243 -19.51 4.54 -28.86
N ILE A 244 -18.69 3.72 -29.51
CA ILE A 244 -18.02 2.58 -28.90
C ILE A 244 -16.53 2.86 -28.80
N ALA A 245 -16.01 2.84 -27.58
CA ALA A 245 -14.59 2.98 -27.31
C ALA A 245 -14.03 1.71 -26.64
N PRO A 246 -12.76 1.33 -26.92
CA PRO A 246 -12.04 0.34 -26.12
C PRO A 246 -12.04 0.74 -24.65
N TYR A 247 -12.18 -0.23 -23.76
CA TYR A 247 -12.22 0.02 -22.32
C TYR A 247 -11.24 -0.89 -21.60
N SER A 248 -10.47 -0.31 -20.67
CA SER A 248 -9.49 -1.06 -19.89
C SER A 248 -9.60 -0.75 -18.40
N ASN A 249 -10.10 -1.72 -17.63
CA ASN A 249 -9.98 -1.74 -16.18
C ASN A 249 -8.86 -2.71 -15.75
N SER A 250 -8.65 -2.86 -14.44
CA SER A 250 -7.57 -3.70 -13.92
C SER A 250 -7.63 -5.15 -14.42
N GLU A 251 -8.83 -5.71 -14.58
CA GLU A 251 -9.00 -7.09 -15.02
C GLU A 251 -8.71 -7.25 -16.51
N GLU A 252 -9.23 -6.34 -17.34
CA GLU A 252 -8.98 -6.29 -18.78
C GLU A 252 -7.49 -6.11 -19.08
N PHE A 253 -6.84 -5.17 -18.38
CA PHE A 253 -5.42 -4.91 -18.57
C PHE A 253 -4.54 -6.09 -18.15
N ILE A 254 -4.75 -6.64 -16.95
CA ILE A 254 -3.88 -7.69 -16.41
C ILE A 254 -4.06 -9.01 -17.17
N ASN A 255 -5.31 -9.37 -17.51
CA ASN A 255 -5.63 -10.66 -18.12
C ASN A 255 -5.85 -10.59 -19.64
N GLY A 256 -5.50 -9.48 -20.29
CA GLY A 256 -5.62 -9.33 -21.75
C GLY A 256 -7.06 -9.48 -22.28
N LYS A 257 -8.08 -9.13 -21.49
CA LYS A 257 -9.48 -9.25 -21.92
C LYS A 257 -9.88 -8.05 -22.76
N SER A 258 -10.53 -8.31 -23.89
CA SER A 258 -11.13 -7.26 -24.72
C SER A 258 -12.49 -6.84 -24.16
N ARG A 259 -12.63 -5.55 -23.86
CA ARG A 259 -13.89 -4.94 -23.44
C ARG A 259 -14.06 -3.58 -24.08
N TYR A 260 -15.31 -3.22 -24.30
CA TYR A 260 -15.69 -1.94 -24.87
C TYR A 260 -16.73 -1.27 -23.99
N CYS A 261 -16.87 0.04 -24.14
CA CYS A 261 -17.90 0.81 -23.48
C CYS A 261 -18.60 1.75 -24.45
N PHE A 262 -19.82 2.14 -24.09
CA PHE A 262 -20.46 3.29 -24.72
C PHE A 262 -19.85 4.57 -24.15
N TRP A 263 -19.18 5.32 -25.02
CA TRP A 263 -18.60 6.62 -24.74
C TRP A 263 -19.33 7.66 -25.59
N ILE A 264 -20.38 8.24 -25.01
CA ILE A 264 -21.33 9.10 -25.72
C ILE A 264 -21.19 10.53 -25.18
N HIS A 265 -20.87 11.48 -26.06
CA HIS A 265 -20.86 12.91 -25.73
C HIS A 265 -22.28 13.47 -25.69
N ASP A 266 -22.47 14.60 -25.01
CA ASP A 266 -23.80 15.20 -24.85
C ASP A 266 -24.46 15.56 -26.17
N GLU A 267 -23.66 16.08 -27.09
CA GLU A 267 -24.10 16.47 -28.43
C GLU A 267 -24.59 15.30 -29.27
N ASP A 268 -24.16 14.07 -28.98
CA ASP A 268 -24.59 12.88 -29.70
C ASP A 268 -25.65 12.04 -28.96
N SER A 269 -26.08 12.47 -27.75
CA SER A 269 -27.03 11.69 -26.93
C SER A 269 -28.36 11.45 -27.65
N ASP A 270 -28.88 12.48 -28.34
CA ASP A 270 -30.13 12.38 -29.09
C ASP A 270 -30.02 11.45 -30.30
N GLU A 271 -28.83 11.33 -30.91
CA GLU A 271 -28.61 10.34 -31.95
C GLU A 271 -28.48 8.92 -31.36
N ALA A 272 -27.74 8.77 -30.26
CA ALA A 272 -27.53 7.48 -29.60
C ALA A 272 -28.86 6.82 -29.19
N ILE A 273 -29.84 7.61 -28.73
CA ILE A 273 -31.16 7.08 -28.32
C ILE A 273 -32.01 6.61 -29.51
N THR A 274 -31.67 6.96 -30.76
CA THR A 274 -32.36 6.42 -31.95
C THR A 274 -31.95 4.99 -32.26
N ILE A 275 -30.83 4.51 -31.69
CA ILE A 275 -30.35 3.13 -31.84
C ILE A 275 -30.97 2.27 -30.72
N PRO A 276 -31.92 1.36 -31.01
CA PRO A 276 -32.72 0.69 -29.98
C PRO A 276 -31.89 -0.07 -28.91
N PRO A 277 -30.81 -0.81 -29.26
CA PRO A 277 -29.95 -1.42 -28.25
C PRO A 277 -29.28 -0.42 -27.29
N LEU A 278 -28.89 0.77 -27.78
CA LEU A 278 -28.32 1.82 -26.94
C LEU A 278 -29.42 2.43 -26.07
N ALA A 279 -30.57 2.79 -26.65
CA ALA A 279 -31.70 3.34 -25.93
C ALA A 279 -32.12 2.48 -24.73
N GLY A 280 -32.22 1.16 -24.93
CA GLY A 280 -32.55 0.21 -23.85
C GLY A 280 -31.51 0.21 -22.72
N ARG A 281 -30.22 0.28 -23.06
CA ARG A 281 -29.14 0.36 -22.07
C ARG A 281 -29.13 1.69 -21.31
N LEU A 282 -29.32 2.81 -22.01
CA LEU A 282 -29.43 4.13 -21.40
C LEU A 282 -30.63 4.21 -20.45
N PHE A 283 -31.76 3.61 -20.83
CA PHE A 283 -32.93 3.50 -19.96
C PHE A 283 -32.61 2.69 -18.68
N ALA A 284 -31.95 1.55 -18.81
CA ALA A 284 -31.54 0.75 -17.66
C ALA A 284 -30.55 1.48 -16.72
N VAL A 285 -29.61 2.26 -17.27
CA VAL A 285 -28.74 3.14 -16.48
C VAL A 285 -29.58 4.16 -15.69
N LYS A 286 -30.54 4.80 -16.37
CA LYS A 286 -31.43 5.79 -15.75
C LYS A 286 -32.20 5.19 -14.59
N GLU A 287 -32.88 4.05 -14.78
CA GLU A 287 -33.64 3.39 -13.71
C GLU A 287 -32.77 3.02 -12.52
N MET A 288 -31.58 2.44 -12.76
CA MET A 288 -30.63 2.08 -11.72
C MET A 288 -30.19 3.31 -10.92
N ARG A 289 -29.86 4.40 -11.60
CA ARG A 289 -29.45 5.66 -10.96
C ARG A 289 -30.57 6.30 -10.15
N GLN A 290 -31.80 6.32 -10.68
CA GLN A 290 -32.99 6.84 -9.98
C GLN A 290 -33.28 6.08 -8.70
N ALA A 291 -33.07 4.77 -8.68
CA ALA A 291 -33.26 3.94 -7.49
C ALA A 291 -32.19 4.15 -6.39
N SER A 292 -31.10 4.87 -6.67
CA SER A 292 -30.01 5.05 -5.71
C SER A 292 -30.38 6.00 -4.57
N ARG A 293 -30.04 5.61 -3.34
CA ARG A 293 -30.15 6.47 -2.14
C ARG A 293 -29.11 7.59 -2.11
N LYS A 294 -28.06 7.52 -2.93
CA LYS A 294 -27.02 8.56 -2.99
C LYS A 294 -27.51 9.68 -3.91
N LYS A 295 -27.69 10.88 -3.35
CA LYS A 295 -28.13 12.08 -4.09
C LYS A 295 -27.36 12.29 -5.40
N GLN A 296 -26.02 12.25 -5.36
CA GLN A 296 -25.18 12.41 -6.54
C GLN A 296 -25.44 11.34 -7.62
N THR A 297 -25.70 10.09 -7.23
CA THR A 297 -26.03 9.03 -8.20
C THR A 297 -27.43 9.21 -8.78
N ASN A 298 -28.39 9.66 -7.97
CA ASN A 298 -29.74 9.96 -8.43
C ASN A 298 -29.76 11.12 -9.43
N GLU A 299 -28.99 12.19 -9.18
CA GLU A 299 -28.82 13.32 -10.11
C GLU A 299 -28.20 12.89 -11.45
N LEU A 300 -27.32 11.88 -11.46
CA LEU A 300 -26.75 11.33 -12.69
C LEU A 300 -27.77 10.58 -13.57
N ALA A 301 -28.98 10.32 -13.08
CA ALA A 301 -30.04 9.71 -13.88
C ALA A 301 -30.50 10.58 -15.06
N ASP A 302 -30.30 11.90 -14.97
CA ASP A 302 -30.62 12.84 -16.04
C ASP A 302 -29.61 12.77 -17.20
N PHE A 303 -28.46 12.12 -16.98
CA PHE A 303 -27.37 11.96 -17.96
C PHE A 303 -26.98 10.48 -18.10
N PRO A 304 -27.90 9.59 -18.51
CA PRO A 304 -27.66 8.14 -18.52
C PRO A 304 -26.56 7.70 -19.49
N HIS A 305 -26.25 8.51 -20.49
CA HIS A 305 -25.20 8.29 -21.48
C HIS A 305 -23.79 8.57 -20.95
N ARG A 306 -23.66 9.37 -19.89
CA ARG A 306 -22.36 9.70 -19.28
C ARG A 306 -21.92 8.67 -18.26
N PHE A 307 -20.60 8.51 -18.13
CA PHE A 307 -20.01 7.93 -16.93
C PHE A 307 -20.20 8.89 -15.74
N GLY A 308 -20.40 8.35 -14.54
CA GLY A 308 -20.60 9.15 -13.33
C GLY A 308 -19.38 10.00 -12.91
N GLU A 309 -18.17 9.51 -13.20
CA GLU A 309 -16.93 10.26 -13.05
C GLU A 309 -16.14 10.20 -14.36
N ILE A 310 -16.09 11.30 -15.11
CA ILE A 310 -15.30 11.40 -16.35
C ILE A 310 -13.89 11.91 -15.99
N ARG A 311 -12.88 11.08 -16.25
CA ARG A 311 -11.46 11.39 -16.04
C ARG A 311 -10.59 11.16 -17.28
N HIS A 312 -11.23 10.74 -18.37
CA HIS A 312 -10.57 10.57 -19.67
C HIS A 312 -10.01 11.91 -20.15
N LYS A 313 -8.89 11.85 -20.87
CA LYS A 313 -8.28 12.98 -21.56
C LYS A 313 -7.87 12.53 -22.95
N ASP A 314 -8.15 13.37 -23.92
CA ASP A 314 -7.69 13.15 -25.29
C ASP A 314 -6.16 13.09 -25.29
N SER A 315 -5.63 12.07 -25.96
CA SER A 315 -4.21 11.75 -26.00
C SER A 315 -3.92 10.82 -27.17
N ASP A 316 -2.66 10.74 -27.57
CA ASP A 316 -2.20 9.74 -28.54
C ASP A 316 -1.94 8.41 -27.83
N THR A 317 -1.39 8.49 -26.61
CA THR A 317 -1.02 7.33 -25.80
C THR A 317 -1.37 7.50 -24.33
N VAL A 318 -1.60 6.37 -23.66
CA VAL A 318 -1.85 6.35 -22.21
C VAL A 318 -1.05 5.24 -21.55
N LEU A 319 -0.29 5.61 -20.51
CA LEU A 319 0.29 4.64 -19.58
C LEU A 319 -0.76 4.25 -18.55
N VAL A 320 -1.02 2.96 -18.41
CA VAL A 320 -2.01 2.41 -17.49
C VAL A 320 -1.35 1.66 -16.34
N VAL A 321 -1.82 1.88 -15.12
CA VAL A 321 -1.34 1.23 -13.90
C VAL A 321 -2.53 0.71 -13.10
N PRO A 322 -2.67 -0.61 -12.88
CA PRO A 322 -3.70 -1.15 -12.02
C PRO A 322 -3.67 -0.62 -10.60
N ARG A 323 -4.86 -0.31 -10.07
CA ARG A 323 -5.01 0.08 -8.67
C ARG A 323 -4.77 -1.10 -7.74
N VAL A 324 -5.20 -2.29 -8.12
CA VAL A 324 -5.02 -3.50 -7.31
C VAL A 324 -4.21 -4.51 -8.10
N SER A 325 -3.12 -4.99 -7.52
CA SER A 325 -2.26 -5.99 -8.12
C SER A 325 -1.64 -6.88 -7.05
N SER A 326 -1.50 -8.17 -7.36
CA SER A 326 -0.92 -9.13 -6.41
C SER A 326 0.49 -8.72 -5.97
N GLU A 327 0.76 -8.83 -4.67
CA GLU A 327 2.09 -8.59 -4.10
C GLU A 327 3.11 -9.65 -4.51
N ASN A 328 2.66 -10.81 -5.00
CA ASN A 328 3.55 -11.89 -5.43
C ASN A 328 4.31 -11.51 -6.71
N ARG A 329 3.82 -10.54 -7.51
CA ARG A 329 4.53 -10.08 -8.70
C ARG A 329 5.76 -9.26 -8.29
N ALA A 330 6.92 -9.62 -8.81
CA ALA A 330 8.18 -8.93 -8.55
C ALA A 330 8.16 -7.44 -8.96
N TYR A 331 7.31 -7.08 -9.93
CA TYR A 331 7.14 -5.73 -10.47
C TYR A 331 5.67 -5.34 -10.56
N LEU A 332 5.40 -4.04 -10.47
CA LEU A 332 4.05 -3.50 -10.62
C LEU A 332 3.61 -3.61 -12.09
N PRO A 333 2.38 -4.07 -12.36
CA PRO A 333 1.83 -4.03 -13.71
C PRO A 333 1.75 -2.58 -14.21
N VAL A 334 2.33 -2.33 -15.38
CA VAL A 334 2.21 -1.06 -16.11
C VAL A 334 2.30 -1.35 -17.59
N GLY A 335 1.55 -0.63 -18.43
CA GLY A 335 1.58 -0.83 -19.87
C GLY A 335 1.22 0.44 -20.63
N LEU A 336 1.46 0.38 -21.94
CA LEU A 336 1.16 1.45 -22.89
C LEU A 336 -0.05 1.03 -23.72
N LEU A 337 -1.08 1.87 -23.75
CA LEU A 337 -2.27 1.69 -24.57
C LEU A 337 -2.45 2.90 -25.50
N THR A 338 -3.31 2.74 -26.51
CA THR A 338 -3.72 3.84 -27.39
C THR A 338 -4.58 4.84 -26.62
N GLY A 339 -4.43 6.12 -26.94
CA GLY A 339 -5.10 7.20 -26.20
C GLY A 339 -6.63 7.24 -26.37
N ASN A 340 -7.20 6.53 -27.35
CA ASN A 340 -8.64 6.33 -27.48
C ASN A 340 -9.23 5.27 -26.52
N THR A 341 -8.38 4.62 -25.72
CA THR A 341 -8.86 3.64 -24.72
C THR A 341 -9.36 4.35 -23.47
N ILE A 342 -10.60 4.10 -23.10
CA ILE A 342 -11.18 4.61 -21.85
C ILE A 342 -10.63 3.80 -20.67
N ILE A 343 -9.85 4.46 -19.82
CA ILE A 343 -9.28 3.84 -18.62
C ILE A 343 -10.30 3.87 -17.49
N GLY A 344 -10.60 2.69 -16.93
CA GLY A 344 -11.53 2.50 -15.83
C GLY A 344 -10.97 2.91 -14.46
N ASP A 345 -11.87 3.13 -13.50
CA ASP A 345 -11.55 3.64 -12.17
C ASP A 345 -10.79 2.68 -11.23
N ARG A 346 -10.61 1.41 -11.64
CA ARG A 346 -9.68 0.46 -11.01
C ARG A 346 -8.28 0.51 -11.62
N ASN A 347 -8.03 1.46 -12.51
CA ASN A 347 -6.72 1.81 -13.02
C ASN A 347 -6.41 3.29 -12.74
N PHE A 348 -5.13 3.61 -12.84
CA PHE A 348 -4.61 4.95 -13.01
C PHE A 348 -4.05 5.13 -14.42
N ALA A 349 -4.04 6.37 -14.90
CA ALA A 349 -3.64 6.75 -16.24
C ALA A 349 -2.65 7.92 -16.20
N LEU A 350 -1.62 7.85 -17.04
CA LEU A 350 -0.83 9.01 -17.43
C LEU A 350 -0.99 9.22 -18.95
N TYR A 351 -1.62 10.33 -19.33
CA TYR A 351 -1.92 10.68 -20.72
C TYR A 351 -0.73 11.43 -21.35
N ASP A 352 -0.31 11.00 -22.54
CA ASP A 352 0.86 11.50 -23.28
C ASP A 352 2.12 11.62 -22.41
N ALA A 353 2.27 10.68 -21.48
CA ALA A 353 3.43 10.64 -20.62
C ALA A 353 4.65 10.15 -21.40
N PRO A 354 5.80 10.86 -21.34
CA PRO A 354 7.04 10.34 -21.87
C PRO A 354 7.34 8.95 -21.31
N LEU A 355 7.73 8.03 -22.18
CA LEU A 355 7.82 6.60 -21.86
C LEU A 355 8.77 6.28 -20.70
N TRP A 356 9.78 7.13 -20.42
CA TRP A 356 10.62 6.97 -19.23
C TRP A 356 9.84 6.98 -17.90
N ASN A 357 8.61 7.50 -17.83
CA ASN A 357 7.76 7.37 -16.62
C ASN A 357 7.41 5.90 -16.37
N MET A 358 7.21 5.09 -17.42
CA MET A 358 6.98 3.66 -17.31
C MET A 358 8.17 2.94 -16.68
N ALA A 359 9.40 3.33 -17.03
CA ALA A 359 10.63 2.77 -16.46
C ALA A 359 10.67 2.93 -14.93
N LEU A 360 10.22 4.09 -14.42
CA LEU A 360 10.09 4.32 -12.98
C LEU A 360 9.06 3.39 -12.36
N ILE A 361 7.86 3.31 -12.94
CA ILE A 361 6.76 2.48 -12.40
C ILE A 361 7.11 0.99 -12.42
N ALA A 362 7.82 0.55 -13.46
CA ALA A 362 8.26 -0.83 -13.67
C ALA A 362 9.50 -1.22 -12.84
N SER A 363 10.03 -0.32 -12.02
CA SER A 363 11.24 -0.57 -11.22
C SER A 363 10.97 -1.20 -9.86
N ARG A 364 11.96 -1.90 -9.31
CA ARG A 364 11.94 -2.39 -7.93
C ARG A 364 11.88 -1.24 -6.92
N LEU A 365 12.54 -0.11 -7.20
CA LEU A 365 12.48 1.08 -6.34
C LEU A 365 11.05 1.57 -6.14
N HIS A 366 10.27 1.68 -7.22
CA HIS A 366 8.89 2.11 -7.12
C HIS A 366 7.98 1.04 -6.49
N TRP A 367 8.23 -0.23 -6.78
CA TRP A 367 7.54 -1.35 -6.10
C TRP A 367 7.71 -1.27 -4.58
N VAL A 368 8.95 -1.07 -4.11
CA VAL A 368 9.28 -0.96 -2.69
C VAL A 368 8.63 0.28 -2.07
N TRP A 369 8.64 1.41 -2.78
CA TRP A 369 7.94 2.62 -2.34
C TRP A 369 6.44 2.36 -2.15
N ILE A 370 5.76 1.85 -3.18
CA ILE A 370 4.32 1.56 -3.14
C ILE A 370 3.99 0.57 -2.02
N GLY A 371 4.82 -0.47 -1.83
CA GLY A 371 4.60 -1.46 -0.78
C GLY A 371 4.69 -0.93 0.63
N THR A 372 5.39 0.19 0.83
CA THR A 372 5.56 0.86 2.13
C THR A 372 4.51 1.95 2.36
N VAL A 373 4.26 2.81 1.36
CA VAL A 373 3.48 4.05 1.56
C VAL A 373 2.01 3.94 1.14
N CYS A 374 1.67 2.98 0.27
CA CYS A 374 0.28 2.77 -0.13
C CYS A 374 -0.43 1.81 0.82
N VAL A 375 -1.76 1.84 0.78
CA VAL A 375 -2.59 0.87 1.48
C VAL A 375 -2.54 -0.50 0.78
N ARG A 376 -2.89 -1.54 1.52
CA ARG A 376 -3.05 -2.91 0.98
C ARG A 376 -4.53 -3.28 0.91
N MET A 377 -4.88 -4.16 -0.04
CA MET A 377 -6.17 -4.83 -0.09
C MET A 377 -5.97 -6.29 0.30
N ARG A 378 -6.25 -6.62 1.57
CA ARG A 378 -5.72 -7.83 2.22
C ARG A 378 -4.18 -7.77 2.17
N THR A 379 -3.53 -8.62 1.39
CA THR A 379 -2.09 -8.61 1.18
C THR A 379 -1.68 -7.90 -0.11
N ASP A 380 -2.58 -7.84 -1.10
CA ASP A 380 -2.30 -7.24 -2.41
C ASP A 380 -2.06 -5.73 -2.32
N PHE A 381 -1.30 -5.19 -3.27
CA PHE A 381 -1.13 -3.75 -3.37
C PHE A 381 -2.45 -3.06 -3.68
N SER A 382 -2.72 -1.93 -3.01
CA SER A 382 -3.73 -0.97 -3.44
C SER A 382 -3.03 0.36 -3.74
N TYR A 383 -2.54 0.48 -4.97
CA TYR A 383 -1.85 1.64 -5.52
C TYR A 383 -2.66 2.93 -5.30
N SER A 384 -1.95 4.02 -5.02
CA SER A 384 -2.52 5.36 -4.87
C SER A 384 -1.64 6.36 -5.60
N ASN A 385 -2.23 7.17 -6.49
CA ASN A 385 -1.50 8.29 -7.06
C ASN A 385 -1.10 9.32 -5.99
N THR A 386 -1.98 9.66 -5.05
CA THR A 386 -1.73 10.70 -4.04
C THR A 386 -0.78 10.32 -2.90
N LEU A 387 -0.64 9.03 -2.60
CA LEU A 387 0.28 8.52 -1.56
C LEU A 387 1.51 7.84 -2.13
N GLY A 388 1.43 7.30 -3.35
CA GLY A 388 2.48 6.53 -3.99
C GLY A 388 3.19 7.34 -5.07
N TRP A 389 2.54 7.52 -6.22
CA TRP A 389 3.17 8.20 -7.37
C TRP A 389 3.57 9.64 -7.07
N ASN A 390 2.66 10.44 -6.53
CA ASN A 390 2.89 11.87 -6.32
C ASN A 390 3.92 12.14 -5.20
N THR A 391 4.16 11.17 -4.32
CA THR A 391 5.16 11.28 -3.24
C THR A 391 6.45 10.57 -3.59
N PHE A 392 6.52 9.87 -4.73
CA PHE A 392 7.70 9.10 -5.11
C PHE A 392 8.87 10.05 -5.37
N PRO A 393 9.94 9.97 -4.55
CA PRO A 393 11.07 10.90 -4.66
C PRO A 393 12.00 10.44 -5.77
N VAL A 394 12.09 11.24 -6.84
CA VAL A 394 12.92 10.99 -8.01
C VAL A 394 13.97 12.10 -8.11
N PRO A 395 15.27 11.77 -8.15
CA PRO A 395 16.30 12.79 -8.33
C PRO A 395 16.10 13.54 -9.65
N THR A 396 16.70 14.72 -9.78
CA THR A 396 16.62 15.48 -11.03
C THR A 396 17.23 14.67 -12.18
N LEU A 397 16.41 14.32 -13.18
CA LEU A 397 16.83 13.49 -14.30
C LEU A 397 17.42 14.35 -15.42
N THR A 398 18.65 14.04 -15.83
CA THR A 398 19.26 14.63 -17.03
C THR A 398 18.60 14.11 -18.32
N THR A 399 18.84 14.78 -19.44
CA THR A 399 18.41 14.30 -20.77
C THR A 399 18.91 12.89 -21.06
N LYS A 400 20.16 12.59 -20.69
CA LYS A 400 20.73 11.25 -20.84
C LYS A 400 19.98 10.23 -19.99
N ASN A 401 19.64 10.56 -18.74
CA ASN A 401 18.87 9.66 -17.88
C ASN A 401 17.49 9.34 -18.49
N LYS A 402 16.77 10.36 -18.96
CA LYS A 402 15.46 10.17 -19.60
C LYS A 402 15.56 9.31 -20.87
N THR A 403 16.62 9.48 -21.66
CA THR A 403 16.87 8.67 -22.86
C THR A 403 17.16 7.22 -22.51
N ASP A 404 18.03 6.98 -21.53
CA ASP A 404 18.40 5.63 -21.08
C ASP A 404 17.19 4.90 -20.48
N LEU A 405 16.40 5.58 -19.65
CA LEU A 405 15.17 5.04 -19.07
C LEU A 405 14.09 4.77 -20.13
N THR A 406 13.97 5.62 -21.15
CA THR A 406 13.05 5.38 -22.28
C THR A 406 13.39 4.05 -22.97
N ARG A 407 14.67 3.83 -23.27
CA ARG A 407 15.15 2.57 -23.86
C ARG A 407 14.93 1.36 -22.95
N CYS A 408 15.08 1.51 -21.63
CA CYS A 408 14.72 0.44 -20.69
C CYS A 408 13.24 0.08 -20.76
N ALA A 409 12.34 1.07 -20.81
CA ALA A 409 10.91 0.84 -20.96
C ALA A 409 10.56 0.19 -22.31
N GLU A 410 11.19 0.62 -23.41
CA GLU A 410 11.05 -0.01 -24.73
C GLU A 410 11.48 -1.47 -24.70
N ASN A 411 12.62 -1.79 -24.08
CA ASN A 411 13.11 -3.16 -23.96
C ASN A 411 12.14 -4.04 -23.16
N ILE A 412 11.51 -3.52 -22.10
CA ILE A 412 10.46 -4.23 -21.36
C ILE A 412 9.25 -4.49 -22.26
N LEU A 413 8.80 -3.51 -23.03
CA LEU A 413 7.67 -3.67 -23.96
C LEU A 413 7.99 -4.71 -25.05
N LEU A 414 9.16 -4.63 -25.68
CA LEU A 414 9.62 -5.59 -26.70
C LEU A 414 9.77 -7.01 -26.14
N ALA A 415 10.30 -7.14 -24.92
CA ALA A 415 10.42 -8.44 -24.26
C ALA A 415 9.05 -9.08 -24.02
N ARG A 416 8.02 -8.29 -23.67
CA ARG A 416 6.64 -8.78 -23.53
C ARG A 416 6.04 -9.17 -24.89
N GLU A 417 6.23 -8.35 -25.92
CA GLU A 417 5.68 -8.59 -27.26
C GLU A 417 6.20 -9.90 -27.88
N ALA A 418 7.46 -10.26 -27.61
CA ALA A 418 8.05 -11.52 -28.05
C ALA A 418 7.31 -12.79 -27.55
N HIS A 419 6.44 -12.65 -26.56
CA HIS A 419 5.64 -13.72 -25.97
C HIS A 419 4.15 -13.62 -26.26
N PHE A 420 3.73 -12.76 -27.20
CA PHE A 420 2.34 -12.69 -27.62
C PHE A 420 1.81 -14.09 -28.01
N PRO A 421 0.62 -14.53 -27.53
CA PRO A 421 -0.44 -13.75 -26.87
C PRO A 421 -0.45 -13.81 -25.32
N ALA A 422 0.67 -14.12 -24.65
CA ALA A 422 0.73 -14.19 -23.19
C ALA A 422 0.30 -12.86 -22.52
N THR A 423 -0.51 -12.96 -21.47
CA THR A 423 -1.03 -11.79 -20.75
C THR A 423 -0.03 -11.25 -19.73
N ILE A 424 -0.29 -10.06 -19.18
CA ILE A 424 0.50 -9.53 -18.05
C ILE A 424 0.42 -10.49 -16.84
N ALA A 425 -0.70 -11.17 -16.63
CA ALA A 425 -0.83 -12.19 -15.59
C ALA A 425 0.14 -13.36 -15.81
N ASP A 426 0.23 -13.86 -17.04
CA ASP A 426 1.11 -14.97 -17.41
C ASP A 426 2.58 -14.57 -17.31
N LEU A 427 2.94 -13.43 -17.91
CA LEU A 427 4.31 -12.94 -18.01
C LEU A 427 4.94 -12.56 -16.66
N TYR A 428 4.12 -12.17 -15.69
CA TYR A 428 4.56 -11.78 -14.34
C TYR A 428 4.20 -12.82 -13.27
N ASN A 429 3.87 -14.05 -13.68
CA ASN A 429 3.82 -15.17 -12.74
C ASN A 429 5.25 -15.43 -12.20
N PRO A 430 5.49 -15.35 -10.87
CA PRO A 430 6.83 -15.49 -10.30
C PRO A 430 7.56 -16.78 -10.70
N ASP A 431 6.81 -17.88 -10.81
CA ASP A 431 7.35 -19.20 -11.09
C ASP A 431 7.75 -19.36 -12.56
N ASN A 432 7.14 -18.57 -13.46
CA ASN A 432 7.22 -18.76 -14.91
C ASN A 432 7.55 -17.47 -15.69
N MET A 433 8.05 -16.42 -15.03
CA MET A 433 8.40 -15.16 -15.70
C MET A 433 9.54 -15.38 -16.70
N PRO A 434 9.37 -15.06 -18.00
CA PRO A 434 10.38 -15.31 -19.02
C PRO A 434 11.71 -14.60 -18.76
N ASP A 435 12.83 -15.27 -19.07
CA ASP A 435 14.18 -14.78 -18.77
C ASP A 435 14.52 -13.47 -19.48
N ASN A 436 14.12 -13.30 -20.74
CA ASN A 436 14.34 -12.04 -21.47
C ASN A 436 13.61 -10.85 -20.80
N LEU A 437 12.40 -11.09 -20.27
CA LEU A 437 11.64 -10.08 -19.54
C LEU A 437 12.26 -9.77 -18.18
N ARG A 438 12.72 -10.80 -17.47
CA ARG A 438 13.45 -10.66 -16.20
C ARG A 438 14.71 -9.80 -16.39
N HIS A 439 15.53 -10.13 -17.37
CA HIS A 439 16.73 -9.35 -17.71
C HIS A 439 16.40 -7.90 -18.11
N ALA A 440 15.31 -7.67 -18.85
CA ALA A 440 14.89 -6.31 -19.21
C ALA A 440 14.57 -5.47 -17.96
N HIS A 441 13.91 -6.06 -16.95
CA HIS A 441 13.68 -5.40 -15.67
C HIS A 441 14.95 -5.20 -14.85
N GLU A 442 15.85 -6.19 -14.79
CA GLU A 442 17.12 -6.05 -14.07
C GLU A 442 17.99 -4.94 -14.67
N GLN A 443 17.98 -4.77 -16.00
CA GLN A 443 18.64 -3.65 -16.67
C GLN A 443 17.98 -2.32 -16.34
N ASN A 444 16.65 -2.26 -16.32
CA ASN A 444 15.91 -1.07 -15.90
C ASN A 444 16.26 -0.65 -14.47
N ASP A 445 16.29 -1.60 -13.55
CA ASP A 445 16.68 -1.37 -12.15
C ASP A 445 18.15 -0.93 -12.07
N GLU A 446 19.07 -1.58 -12.77
CA GLU A 446 20.47 -1.16 -12.75
C GLU A 446 20.66 0.29 -13.22
N VAL A 447 20.01 0.66 -14.32
CA VAL A 447 20.07 2.02 -14.85
C VAL A 447 19.48 3.00 -13.84
N LEU A 448 18.30 2.70 -13.28
CA LEU A 448 17.64 3.59 -12.34
C LEU A 448 18.43 3.71 -11.02
N GLU A 449 18.91 2.62 -10.46
CA GLU A 449 19.64 2.63 -9.20
C GLU A 449 20.98 3.37 -9.32
N ARG A 450 21.68 3.26 -10.46
CA ARG A 450 22.86 4.08 -10.76
C ARG A 450 22.54 5.58 -10.81
N ILE A 451 21.33 5.97 -11.21
CA ILE A 451 20.90 7.38 -11.15
C ILE A 451 20.74 7.84 -9.70
N TYR A 452 20.26 6.98 -8.80
CA TYR A 452 20.06 7.32 -7.39
C TYR A 452 21.36 7.37 -6.58
N ILE A 453 22.24 6.38 -6.74
CA ILE A 453 23.41 6.19 -5.87
C ILE A 453 24.71 5.80 -6.61
N GLY A 454 24.72 5.77 -7.94
CA GLY A 454 25.90 5.41 -8.74
C GLY A 454 26.23 3.91 -8.84
N ARG A 455 25.45 3.04 -8.17
CA ARG A 455 25.55 1.58 -8.19
C ARG A 455 24.18 0.93 -7.94
N ARG A 456 24.11 -0.40 -7.94
CA ARG A 456 22.93 -1.12 -7.44
C ARG A 456 22.80 -1.01 -5.92
N PHE A 457 21.57 -0.99 -5.43
CA PHE A 457 21.26 -1.16 -4.01
C PHE A 457 21.52 -2.60 -3.57
N LYS A 458 21.88 -2.77 -2.31
CA LYS A 458 22.16 -4.08 -1.70
C LYS A 458 20.89 -4.85 -1.39
N ASN A 459 19.85 -4.15 -0.93
CA ASN A 459 18.57 -4.74 -0.52
C ASN A 459 17.46 -3.66 -0.47
N ASP A 460 16.23 -4.07 -0.15
CA ASP A 460 15.07 -3.18 -0.10
C ASP A 460 15.12 -2.19 1.09
N THR A 461 15.85 -2.51 2.17
CA THR A 461 16.08 -1.58 3.28
C THR A 461 16.90 -0.38 2.81
N GLU A 462 18.02 -0.61 2.11
CA GLU A 462 18.86 0.47 1.58
C GLU A 462 18.08 1.33 0.55
N ARG A 463 17.21 0.69 -0.25
CA ARG A 463 16.30 1.40 -1.17
C ARG A 463 15.37 2.35 -0.39
N LEU A 464 14.70 1.87 0.65
CA LEU A 464 13.79 2.69 1.45
C LEU A 464 14.49 3.82 2.19
N GLU A 465 15.64 3.54 2.80
CA GLU A 465 16.46 4.57 3.47
C GLU A 465 16.75 5.72 2.51
N LYS A 466 17.21 5.41 1.29
CA LYS A 466 17.54 6.45 0.30
C LYS A 466 16.32 7.20 -0.20
N LEU A 467 15.20 6.49 -0.45
CA LEU A 467 13.96 7.12 -0.87
C LEU A 467 13.44 8.10 0.20
N PHE A 468 13.47 7.70 1.46
CA PHE A 468 13.02 8.56 2.56
C PHE A 468 13.95 9.76 2.82
N GLU A 469 15.26 9.59 2.69
CA GLU A 469 16.21 10.70 2.70
C GLU A 469 15.85 11.74 1.63
N LEU A 470 15.61 11.29 0.39
CA LEU A 470 15.25 12.15 -0.73
C LEU A 470 13.87 12.81 -0.54
N TYR A 471 12.87 12.07 -0.06
CA TYR A 471 11.55 12.60 0.24
C TYR A 471 11.62 13.74 1.26
N THR A 472 12.35 13.53 2.35
CA THR A 472 12.53 14.52 3.43
C THR A 472 13.21 15.77 2.90
N LYS A 473 14.24 15.61 2.06
CA LYS A 473 14.92 16.73 1.41
C LYS A 473 13.98 17.53 0.50
N MET A 474 13.24 16.85 -0.38
CA MET A 474 12.35 17.52 -1.34
C MET A 474 11.21 18.28 -0.66
N THR A 475 10.64 17.70 0.40
CA THR A 475 9.50 18.30 1.12
C THR A 475 9.90 19.43 2.09
N SER A 476 11.11 19.39 2.66
CA SER A 476 11.64 20.49 3.47
C SER A 476 12.04 21.71 2.62
N GLU A 477 12.62 21.49 1.43
CA GLU A 477 12.93 22.56 0.48
C GLU A 477 11.65 23.25 -0.06
N GLU A 478 10.53 22.54 -0.18
CA GLU A 478 9.24 23.10 -0.61
C GLU A 478 8.60 23.95 0.51
N ALA A 479 8.67 23.49 1.76
CA ALA A 479 8.19 24.23 2.93
C ALA A 479 8.98 25.53 3.22
N SER A 480 10.21 25.65 2.72
CA SER A 480 11.02 26.88 2.86
C SER A 480 10.82 27.89 1.72
N LYS A 481 10.13 27.49 0.65
CA LYS A 481 9.79 28.36 -0.51
C LYS A 481 8.33 28.82 -0.52
N SER A 482 7.50 28.26 0.36
CA SER A 482 6.10 28.65 0.61
C SER A 482 6.01 29.53 1.84
#